data_AF-A0A9W6I6D3-F1
#
_entry.id   AF-A0A9W6I6D3-F1
#
_cell.length_a   1.000
_cell.length_b   1.000
_cell.length_c   1.000
_cell.angle_alpha   90.00
_cell.angle_beta   90.00
_cell.angle_gamma   90.00
#
_symmetry.space_group_name_H-M   'P 1'
#
loop_
_entity.id
_entity.type
_entity.pdbx_description
1 polymer ?
#
loop_
_entity_poly.entity_id
_entity_poly.type
_entity_poly.pdbx_seq_one_letter_code
_entity_poly.pdbx_strand_id
1 'polypeptide(L)'
;MRLAQAFLAMIVLLAGCSGPGQKDTPAGRDGSGWTEVFRDDFTGAAGSALPSGWLHDVGTCYPGCPAPQWGTGEIETMTAAPENVSLDGRGNLAITPLLRDGAWTSGRVETRRSDFRPPPGGALRIEARIQLPRVTEADGAGYWPAFWMLGARLREGYTGWPGVGEIDVVEAVNGRPSVMAALHCGVTPGGPCGEPSGIGSGERPCPTCHGGFHRYGVEITASEIRWYLDDAPILTVAATRVDPATWREATDHGFFLILNVAVGGGLPAAFGGGPTAATASGRPMLVDYVSVTARGSGSS
;
A
#
# COMPACT_ATOMS: atom_id res chain seq x y z
N MET A 1 -46.33 36.93 -53.66
CA MET A 1 -45.40 35.80 -53.44
C MET A 1 -44.37 36.24 -52.42
N ARG A 2 -44.34 35.57 -51.26
CA ARG A 2 -43.41 35.81 -50.16
C ARG A 2 -42.12 35.02 -50.44
N LEU A 3 -40.95 35.64 -50.34
CA LEU A 3 -39.70 34.93 -50.07
C LEU A 3 -39.03 35.59 -48.86
N ALA A 4 -38.97 34.84 -47.76
CA ALA A 4 -38.25 35.18 -46.56
C ALA A 4 -36.77 34.80 -46.75
N GLN A 5 -35.86 35.74 -46.46
CA GLN A 5 -34.43 35.47 -46.35
C GLN A 5 -34.14 34.79 -45.01
N ALA A 6 -33.64 33.56 -45.06
CA ALA A 6 -33.11 32.86 -43.88
C ALA A 6 -31.61 33.17 -43.75
N PHE A 7 -31.22 33.88 -42.69
CA PHE A 7 -29.84 34.00 -42.25
C PHE A 7 -29.47 32.76 -41.44
N LEU A 8 -28.51 31.97 -41.94
CA LEU A 8 -27.93 30.84 -41.21
C LEU A 8 -26.77 31.36 -40.35
N ALA A 9 -26.96 31.47 -39.04
CA ALA A 9 -25.90 31.77 -38.09
C ALA A 9 -25.06 30.50 -37.84
N MET A 10 -23.81 30.53 -38.27
CA MET A 10 -22.83 29.46 -38.04
C MET A 10 -22.31 29.59 -36.60
N ILE A 11 -22.77 28.72 -35.69
CA ILE A 11 -22.26 28.60 -34.33
C ILE A 11 -20.95 27.81 -34.40
N VAL A 12 -19.82 28.49 -34.22
CA VAL A 12 -18.52 27.86 -34.01
C VAL A 12 -18.44 27.44 -32.54
N LEU A 13 -18.63 26.15 -32.28
CA LEU A 13 -18.31 25.54 -30.98
C LEU A 13 -16.78 25.45 -30.86
N LEU A 14 -16.19 26.35 -30.09
CA LEU A 14 -14.82 26.21 -29.61
C LEU A 14 -14.75 25.04 -28.63
N ALA A 15 -14.31 23.88 -29.13
CA ALA A 15 -13.90 22.76 -28.28
C ALA A 15 -12.69 23.21 -27.46
N GLY A 16 -12.89 23.41 -26.16
CA GLY A 16 -11.80 23.65 -25.22
C GLY A 16 -10.87 22.44 -25.20
N CYS A 17 -9.62 22.64 -25.61
CA CYS A 17 -8.56 21.67 -25.42
C CYS A 17 -8.30 21.51 -23.92
N SER A 18 -8.82 20.45 -23.32
CA SER A 18 -8.39 20.00 -21.99
C SER A 18 -6.94 19.56 -22.09
N GLY A 19 -6.03 20.31 -21.47
CA GLY A 19 -4.63 19.94 -21.31
C GLY A 19 -4.46 18.64 -20.52
N PRO A 20 -3.27 18.02 -20.55
CA PRO A 20 -2.99 16.82 -19.77
C PRO A 20 -3.21 17.11 -18.28
N GLY A 21 -3.94 16.19 -17.63
CA GLY A 21 -4.42 16.30 -16.26
C GLY A 21 -3.36 16.83 -15.30
N GLN A 22 -3.67 17.98 -14.71
CA GLN A 22 -3.00 18.50 -13.54
C GLN A 22 -3.08 17.42 -12.46
N LYS A 23 -1.93 16.86 -12.06
CA LYS A 23 -1.87 16.01 -10.87
C LYS A 23 -2.44 16.85 -9.73
N ASP A 24 -3.48 16.35 -9.07
CA ASP A 24 -3.89 16.90 -7.78
C ASP A 24 -2.64 16.83 -6.91
N THR A 25 -2.03 17.99 -6.68
CA THR A 25 -1.03 18.11 -5.62
C THR A 25 -1.75 17.59 -4.40
N PRO A 26 -1.14 16.67 -3.59
CA PRO A 26 -1.72 16.34 -2.30
C PRO A 26 -2.14 17.66 -1.67
N ALA A 27 -3.33 17.72 -1.08
CA ALA A 27 -3.65 18.86 -0.25
C ALA A 27 -2.54 18.90 0.81
N GLY A 28 -1.48 19.65 0.51
CA GLY A 28 -0.46 20.06 1.43
C GLY A 28 -1.30 20.69 2.48
N ARG A 29 -1.36 20.05 3.64
CA ARG A 29 -2.06 20.60 4.78
C ARG A 29 -1.22 21.76 5.31
N ASP A 30 -0.83 22.69 4.44
CA ASP A 30 -0.14 23.92 4.75
C ASP A 30 -1.07 24.70 5.68
N GLY A 31 -0.63 24.87 6.93
CA GLY A 31 -1.44 25.45 8.01
C GLY A 31 -2.01 24.46 9.05
N SER A 32 -1.79 23.14 8.89
CA SER A 32 -2.30 22.11 9.83
C SER A 32 -1.30 21.64 10.89
N GLY A 33 -0.06 22.15 10.86
CA GLY A 33 1.02 21.77 11.77
C GLY A 33 1.77 20.49 11.40
N TRP A 34 1.48 19.86 10.26
CA TRP A 34 2.21 18.69 9.76
C TRP A 34 3.48 19.12 8.99
N THR A 35 4.58 18.41 9.20
CA THR A 35 5.89 18.60 8.53
C THR A 35 6.25 17.34 7.76
N GLU A 36 6.75 17.48 6.54
CA GLU A 36 7.24 16.34 5.75
C GLU A 36 8.54 15.75 6.32
N VAL A 37 8.56 14.43 6.51
CA VAL A 37 9.68 13.65 7.04
C VAL A 37 10.34 12.81 5.94
N PHE A 38 9.54 12.33 4.99
CA PHE A 38 9.97 11.54 3.85
C PHE A 38 8.94 11.66 2.72
N ARG A 39 9.42 11.70 1.49
CA ARG A 39 8.59 11.60 0.29
C ARG A 39 9.36 10.91 -0.81
N ASP A 40 8.68 10.06 -1.55
CA ASP A 40 9.12 9.57 -2.84
C ASP A 40 7.95 9.67 -3.83
N ASP A 41 8.15 10.43 -4.91
CA ASP A 41 7.19 10.65 -6.00
C ASP A 41 7.46 9.74 -7.21
N PHE A 42 8.41 8.80 -7.07
CA PHE A 42 8.74 7.79 -8.09
C PHE A 42 8.96 8.38 -9.50
N THR A 43 9.56 9.57 -9.55
CA THR A 43 9.90 10.24 -10.80
C THR A 43 11.13 9.62 -11.43
N GLY A 44 11.09 9.43 -12.75
CA GLY A 44 12.20 8.87 -13.52
C GLY A 44 11.72 8.33 -14.86
N ALA A 45 12.66 7.90 -15.69
CA ALA A 45 12.35 7.35 -17.00
C ALA A 45 11.69 5.96 -16.89
N ALA A 46 10.89 5.58 -17.88
CA ALA A 46 10.28 4.26 -17.91
C ALA A 46 11.35 3.15 -17.87
N GLY A 47 11.16 2.14 -17.03
CA GLY A 47 12.08 1.03 -16.84
C GLY A 47 13.30 1.33 -15.96
N SER A 48 13.42 2.54 -15.40
CA SER A 48 14.54 2.86 -14.51
C SER A 48 14.43 2.14 -13.16
N ALA A 49 15.58 1.95 -12.53
CA ALA A 49 15.68 1.41 -11.17
C ALA A 49 14.95 2.30 -10.15
N LEU A 50 14.68 1.71 -8.99
CA LEU A 50 14.11 2.42 -7.86
C LEU A 50 15.02 3.55 -7.35
N PRO A 51 14.44 4.61 -6.76
CA PRO A 51 15.19 5.61 -6.02
C PRO A 51 16.01 5.00 -4.88
N SER A 52 17.11 5.66 -4.51
CA SER A 52 18.03 5.20 -3.45
C SER A 52 17.42 5.20 -2.04
N GLY A 53 16.13 5.49 -1.89
CA GLY A 53 15.37 5.29 -0.65
C GLY A 53 14.97 3.84 -0.40
N TRP A 54 15.05 2.95 -1.39
CA TRP A 54 14.42 1.62 -1.35
C TRP A 54 15.39 0.45 -1.51
N LEU A 55 15.13 -0.64 -0.79
CA LEU A 55 15.76 -1.94 -0.94
C LEU A 55 14.82 -2.90 -1.67
N HIS A 56 15.39 -3.90 -2.33
CA HIS A 56 14.62 -5.02 -2.87
C HIS A 56 14.72 -6.21 -1.92
N ASP A 57 13.57 -6.78 -1.62
CA ASP A 57 13.47 -8.11 -1.03
C ASP A 57 13.39 -9.12 -2.19
N VAL A 58 14.32 -10.08 -2.22
CA VAL A 58 14.47 -11.02 -3.33
C VAL A 58 14.40 -12.47 -2.87
N GLY A 59 13.91 -13.35 -3.74
CA GLY A 59 13.70 -14.77 -3.42
C GLY A 59 12.31 -15.05 -2.86
N THR A 60 12.24 -16.05 -1.98
CA THR A 60 10.99 -16.54 -1.38
C THR A 60 10.97 -16.36 0.14
N CYS A 61 11.94 -15.65 0.70
CA CYS A 61 12.08 -15.33 2.12
C CYS A 61 13.22 -14.33 2.33
N TYR A 62 13.24 -13.68 3.51
CA TYR A 62 14.38 -12.84 3.92
C TYR A 62 15.70 -13.65 4.02
N PRO A 63 16.87 -12.99 4.01
CA PRO A 63 18.16 -13.63 4.22
C PRO A 63 18.21 -14.51 5.47
N GLY A 64 18.72 -15.74 5.34
CA GLY A 64 18.68 -16.75 6.40
C GLY A 64 17.37 -17.56 6.45
N CYS A 65 16.36 -17.17 5.68
CA CYS A 65 15.08 -17.84 5.48
C CYS A 65 14.38 -18.33 6.77
N PRO A 66 14.22 -17.48 7.80
CA PRO A 66 13.53 -17.90 9.03
C PRO A 66 12.04 -18.22 8.80
N ALA A 67 11.43 -17.64 7.76
CA ALA A 67 10.09 -17.92 7.31
C ALA A 67 10.09 -18.16 5.79
N PRO A 68 10.08 -19.41 5.32
CA PRO A 68 9.93 -19.74 3.90
C PRO A 68 8.60 -19.22 3.33
N GLN A 69 8.57 -18.98 2.01
CA GLN A 69 7.38 -18.45 1.32
C GLN A 69 6.83 -17.19 2.00
N TRP A 70 7.78 -16.31 2.38
CA TRP A 70 7.54 -15.07 3.11
C TRP A 70 6.69 -15.21 4.40
N GLY A 71 6.55 -16.43 4.93
CA GLY A 71 5.69 -16.72 6.09
C GLY A 71 4.20 -16.85 5.78
N THR A 72 3.79 -16.66 4.53
CA THR A 72 2.38 -16.58 4.12
C THR A 72 1.94 -17.75 3.24
N GLY A 73 2.89 -18.53 2.72
CA GLY A 73 2.62 -19.59 1.74
C GLY A 73 2.41 -19.06 0.32
N GLU A 74 2.76 -17.79 0.05
CA GLU A 74 2.80 -17.23 -1.30
C GLU A 74 3.80 -17.99 -2.19
N ILE A 75 3.61 -17.92 -3.52
CA ILE A 75 4.26 -18.85 -4.47
C ILE A 75 5.20 -18.16 -5.47
N GLU A 76 5.20 -16.84 -5.51
CA GLU A 76 6.09 -16.07 -6.35
C GLU A 76 7.52 -16.04 -5.82
N THR A 77 8.47 -15.86 -6.74
CA THR A 77 9.81 -15.39 -6.41
C THR A 77 9.85 -13.87 -6.56
N MET A 78 10.13 -13.14 -5.48
CA MET A 78 10.37 -11.71 -5.54
C MET A 78 11.70 -11.42 -6.24
N THR A 79 11.74 -10.43 -7.13
CA THR A 79 12.95 -10.09 -7.88
C THR A 79 13.23 -8.59 -7.88
N ALA A 80 14.48 -8.24 -8.21
CA ALA A 80 14.90 -6.87 -8.50
C ALA A 80 14.89 -6.56 -10.02
N ALA A 81 14.31 -7.44 -10.84
CA ALA A 81 14.30 -7.26 -12.28
C ALA A 81 13.36 -6.08 -12.66
N PRO A 82 13.73 -5.23 -13.63
CA PRO A 82 12.90 -4.10 -14.06
C PRO A 82 11.50 -4.48 -14.54
N GLU A 83 11.33 -5.72 -14.98
CA GLU A 83 10.03 -6.27 -15.40
C GLU A 83 9.07 -6.52 -14.22
N ASN A 84 9.59 -6.73 -13.01
CA ASN A 84 8.78 -6.83 -11.80
C ASN A 84 8.73 -5.50 -11.04
N VAL A 85 9.81 -4.72 -11.03
CA VAL A 85 9.92 -3.48 -10.28
C VAL A 85 10.60 -2.40 -11.10
N SER A 86 9.86 -1.39 -11.55
CA SER A 86 10.42 -0.26 -12.30
C SER A 86 9.59 1.01 -12.17
N LEU A 87 10.16 2.14 -12.55
CA LEU A 87 9.40 3.37 -12.75
C LEU A 87 8.68 3.33 -14.11
N ASP A 88 7.46 3.85 -14.19
CA ASP A 88 6.64 3.77 -15.40
C ASP A 88 6.86 4.94 -16.39
N GLY A 89 7.74 5.88 -16.06
CA GLY A 89 8.00 7.08 -16.86
C GLY A 89 6.97 8.21 -16.67
N ARG A 90 5.95 8.01 -15.84
CA ARG A 90 4.85 8.97 -15.60
C ARG A 90 4.76 9.38 -14.12
N GLY A 91 5.82 9.13 -13.37
CA GLY A 91 5.90 9.39 -11.94
C GLY A 91 5.13 8.36 -11.12
N ASN A 92 5.25 7.07 -11.47
CA ASN A 92 4.77 5.98 -10.63
C ASN A 92 5.83 4.87 -10.56
N LEU A 93 5.91 4.22 -9.41
CA LEU A 93 6.47 2.88 -9.28
C LEU A 93 5.44 1.86 -9.78
N ALA A 94 5.88 0.91 -10.59
CA ALA A 94 5.12 -0.27 -10.99
C ALA A 94 5.70 -1.54 -10.35
N ILE A 95 4.86 -2.25 -9.59
CA ILE A 95 5.16 -3.61 -9.10
C ILE A 95 4.28 -4.59 -9.87
N THR A 96 4.91 -5.43 -10.68
CA THR A 96 4.23 -6.26 -11.70
C THR A 96 4.46 -7.75 -11.46
N PRO A 97 3.43 -8.49 -11.03
CA PRO A 97 3.47 -9.94 -11.04
C PRO A 97 3.50 -10.48 -12.47
N LEU A 98 4.38 -11.45 -12.73
CA LEU A 98 4.55 -12.07 -14.04
C LEU A 98 4.56 -13.60 -13.93
N LEU A 99 3.76 -14.25 -14.76
CA LEU A 99 3.80 -15.70 -14.98
C LEU A 99 4.65 -16.00 -16.21
N ARG A 100 5.75 -16.74 -16.04
CA ARG A 100 6.59 -17.24 -17.13
C ARG A 100 6.94 -18.70 -16.87
N ASP A 101 6.77 -19.54 -17.89
CA ASP A 101 7.08 -20.97 -17.83
C ASP A 101 6.47 -21.70 -16.61
N GLY A 102 5.26 -21.29 -16.21
CA GLY A 102 4.54 -21.85 -15.07
C GLY A 102 4.97 -21.34 -13.69
N ALA A 103 5.93 -20.42 -13.61
CA ALA A 103 6.40 -19.82 -12.36
C ALA A 103 6.01 -18.34 -12.26
N TRP A 104 5.57 -17.93 -11.06
CA TRP A 104 5.28 -16.54 -10.76
C TRP A 104 6.53 -15.81 -10.24
N THR A 105 6.70 -14.58 -10.70
CA THR A 105 7.64 -13.60 -10.16
C THR A 105 6.89 -12.34 -9.80
N SER A 106 7.40 -11.56 -8.84
CA SER A 106 6.85 -10.27 -8.50
C SER A 106 7.90 -9.37 -7.86
N GLY A 107 7.48 -8.25 -7.27
CA GLY A 107 8.34 -7.33 -6.54
C GLY A 107 7.87 -7.12 -5.10
N ARG A 108 8.85 -7.01 -4.21
CA ARG A 108 8.71 -6.57 -2.83
C ARG A 108 9.84 -5.60 -2.53
N VAL A 109 9.48 -4.41 -2.06
CA VAL A 109 10.43 -3.32 -1.84
C VAL A 109 10.18 -2.68 -0.49
N GLU A 110 11.25 -2.31 0.19
CA GLU A 110 11.16 -1.72 1.53
C GLU A 110 12.00 -0.45 1.66
N THR A 111 11.61 0.48 2.51
CA THR A 111 12.39 1.70 2.74
C THR A 111 13.72 1.37 3.43
N ARG A 112 14.84 1.93 2.96
CA ARG A 112 16.13 1.85 3.69
C ARG A 112 16.00 2.40 5.11
N ARG A 113 15.24 3.47 5.28
CA ARG A 113 14.89 4.02 6.59
C ARG A 113 13.96 3.08 7.35
N SER A 114 14.18 3.00 8.65
CA SER A 114 13.38 2.23 9.60
C SER A 114 13.06 3.04 10.87
N ASP A 115 13.21 4.36 10.82
CA ASP A 115 13.11 5.28 11.95
C ASP A 115 11.77 6.01 12.00
N PHE A 116 10.80 5.64 11.16
CA PHE A 116 9.49 6.29 11.11
C PHE A 116 8.69 5.98 12.38
N ARG A 117 8.48 6.99 13.23
CA ARG A 117 7.68 6.92 14.45
C ARG A 117 7.10 8.29 14.81
N PRO A 118 5.96 8.36 15.52
CA PRO A 118 5.47 9.64 16.02
C PRO A 118 6.49 10.31 16.94
N PRO A 119 6.65 11.65 16.87
CA PRO A 119 7.42 12.36 17.87
C PRO A 119 6.71 12.28 19.24
N PRO A 120 7.43 12.42 20.36
CA PRO A 120 6.83 12.40 21.69
C PRO A 120 5.63 13.38 21.80
N GLY A 121 4.47 12.85 22.21
CA GLY A 121 3.23 13.63 22.34
C GLY A 121 2.62 14.11 21.02
N GLY A 122 3.17 13.74 19.87
CA GLY A 122 2.70 14.12 18.55
C GLY A 122 2.08 12.96 17.78
N ALA A 123 2.02 13.14 16.46
CA ALA A 123 1.45 12.17 15.53
C ALA A 123 2.33 11.98 14.30
N LEU A 124 2.28 10.78 13.71
CA LEU A 124 2.85 10.45 12.41
C LEU A 124 1.73 10.10 11.45
N ARG A 125 1.80 10.55 10.20
CA ARG A 125 0.94 10.08 9.10
C ARG A 125 1.83 9.47 8.04
N ILE A 126 1.51 8.23 7.67
CA ILE A 126 2.14 7.53 6.56
C ILE A 126 1.05 7.31 5.52
N GLU A 127 1.29 7.69 4.27
CA GLU A 127 0.29 7.63 3.21
C GLU A 127 0.94 7.30 1.87
N ALA A 128 0.25 6.48 1.08
CA ALA A 128 0.58 6.24 -0.31
C ALA A 128 -0.63 6.47 -1.20
N ARG A 129 -0.39 6.97 -2.42
CA ARG A 129 -1.40 7.03 -3.47
C ARG A 129 -1.17 5.89 -4.45
N ILE A 130 -2.06 4.90 -4.41
CA ILE A 130 -1.89 3.61 -5.08
C ILE A 130 -3.08 3.34 -6.00
N GLN A 131 -2.80 2.80 -7.18
CA GLN A 131 -3.77 2.11 -8.01
C GLN A 131 -3.50 0.60 -7.87
N LEU A 132 -4.48 -0.14 -7.36
CA LEU A 132 -4.37 -1.60 -7.27
C LEU A 132 -4.36 -2.23 -8.68
N PRO A 133 -3.79 -3.44 -8.84
CA PRO A 133 -3.78 -4.17 -10.11
C PRO A 133 -5.14 -4.17 -10.79
N ARG A 134 -5.19 -3.84 -12.09
CA ARG A 134 -6.45 -3.85 -12.86
C ARG A 134 -6.86 -5.29 -13.18
N VAL A 135 -7.44 -5.95 -12.19
CA VAL A 135 -8.01 -7.30 -12.21
C VAL A 135 -9.37 -7.28 -11.50
N THR A 136 -10.13 -8.34 -11.69
CA THR A 136 -11.43 -8.61 -11.07
C THR A 136 -11.39 -9.97 -10.38
N GLU A 137 -12.47 -10.38 -9.71
CA GLU A 137 -12.57 -11.75 -9.17
C GLU A 137 -12.45 -12.86 -10.23
N ALA A 138 -12.69 -12.55 -11.52
CA ALA A 138 -12.59 -13.52 -12.60
C ALA A 138 -11.15 -13.83 -13.03
N ASP A 139 -10.25 -12.84 -12.95
CA ASP A 139 -8.87 -12.92 -13.45
C ASP A 139 -7.81 -12.50 -12.42
N GLY A 140 -8.23 -12.18 -11.20
CA GLY A 140 -7.39 -11.69 -10.11
C GLY A 140 -7.13 -12.72 -9.02
N ALA A 141 -7.66 -13.94 -9.10
CA ALA A 141 -7.46 -14.99 -8.10
C ALA A 141 -5.96 -15.14 -7.77
N GLY A 142 -5.61 -15.09 -6.48
CA GLY A 142 -4.23 -15.13 -5.99
C GLY A 142 -3.52 -13.78 -5.88
N TYR A 143 -3.94 -12.71 -6.56
CA TYR A 143 -3.30 -11.40 -6.40
C TYR A 143 -3.44 -10.91 -4.97
N TRP A 144 -2.34 -10.43 -4.38
CA TRP A 144 -2.29 -9.83 -3.05
C TRP A 144 -1.39 -8.59 -3.02
N PRO A 145 -1.85 -7.44 -3.56
CA PRO A 145 -1.17 -6.16 -3.37
C PRO A 145 -1.26 -5.68 -1.92
N ALA A 146 -0.16 -5.13 -1.41
CA ALA A 146 -0.11 -4.56 -0.06
C ALA A 146 0.78 -3.31 0.03
N PHE A 147 0.38 -2.39 0.91
CA PHE A 147 1.18 -1.31 1.45
C PHE A 147 1.07 -1.34 2.98
N TRP A 148 2.21 -1.50 3.64
CA TRP A 148 2.25 -1.86 5.04
C TRP A 148 3.59 -1.46 5.66
N MET A 149 3.74 -1.69 6.97
CA MET A 149 4.97 -1.40 7.68
C MET A 149 5.22 -2.38 8.81
N LEU A 150 6.50 -2.60 9.07
CA LEU A 150 7.00 -3.51 10.09
C LEU A 150 7.90 -2.77 11.07
N GLY A 151 7.84 -3.16 12.34
CA GLY A 151 8.73 -2.61 13.36
C GLY A 151 10.20 -2.83 12.99
N ALA A 152 11.02 -1.79 13.17
CA ALA A 152 12.42 -1.75 12.76
C ALA A 152 13.25 -2.96 13.24
N ARG A 153 12.93 -3.46 14.44
CA ARG A 153 13.60 -4.59 15.06
C ARG A 153 13.43 -5.89 14.28
N LEU A 154 12.45 -6.02 13.39
CA LEU A 154 12.36 -7.20 12.54
C LEU A 154 13.61 -7.38 11.68
N ARG A 155 14.30 -6.30 11.27
CA ARG A 155 15.56 -6.40 10.53
C ARG A 155 16.71 -7.00 11.36
N GLU A 156 16.54 -7.15 12.66
CA GLU A 156 17.47 -7.83 13.57
C GLU A 156 17.25 -9.35 13.52
N GLY A 157 17.43 -9.94 12.35
CA GLY A 157 17.37 -11.39 12.14
C GLY A 157 16.04 -11.94 11.63
N TYR A 158 15.09 -11.09 11.26
CA TYR A 158 13.80 -11.46 10.64
C TYR A 158 12.97 -12.43 11.47
N THR A 159 13.06 -12.27 12.80
CA THR A 159 12.29 -12.99 13.81
C THR A 159 11.61 -11.98 14.73
N GLY A 160 10.58 -12.41 15.46
CA GLY A 160 9.88 -11.56 16.44
C GLY A 160 8.51 -11.05 15.98
N TRP A 161 8.05 -11.40 14.77
CA TRP A 161 6.65 -11.25 14.42
C TRP A 161 5.76 -12.15 15.32
N PRO A 162 4.59 -11.69 15.79
CA PRO A 162 3.97 -10.38 15.55
C PRO A 162 4.33 -9.32 16.59
N GLY A 163 5.09 -9.67 17.64
CA GLY A 163 5.42 -8.79 18.76
C GLY A 163 6.07 -7.46 18.35
N VAL A 164 6.93 -7.47 17.33
CA VAL A 164 7.57 -6.27 16.77
C VAL A 164 6.61 -5.27 16.13
N GLY A 165 5.34 -5.61 15.96
CA GLY A 165 4.31 -4.76 15.36
C GLY A 165 4.34 -4.77 13.84
N GLU A 166 3.15 -4.96 13.27
CA GLU A 166 2.86 -4.82 11.84
C GLU A 166 1.62 -3.95 11.67
N ILE A 167 1.67 -2.98 10.77
CA ILE A 167 0.55 -2.11 10.43
C ILE A 167 0.31 -2.21 8.93
N ASP A 168 -0.75 -2.91 8.56
CA ASP A 168 -1.18 -3.04 7.19
C ASP A 168 -2.04 -1.84 6.84
N VAL A 169 -1.47 -0.91 6.06
CA VAL A 169 -2.17 0.32 5.67
C VAL A 169 -3.27 -0.01 4.67
N VAL A 170 -2.96 -0.88 3.71
CA VAL A 170 -3.92 -1.49 2.81
C VAL A 170 -3.43 -2.85 2.33
N GLU A 171 -4.36 -3.81 2.34
CA GLU A 171 -4.27 -5.07 1.61
C GLU A 171 -5.52 -5.23 0.74
N ALA A 172 -5.36 -5.89 -0.41
CA ALA A 172 -6.48 -6.40 -1.20
C ALA A 172 -6.14 -7.78 -1.72
N VAL A 173 -7.17 -8.58 -2.03
CA VAL A 173 -6.98 -9.94 -2.53
C VAL A 173 -7.91 -10.28 -3.67
N ASN A 174 -7.47 -11.19 -4.54
CA ASN A 174 -8.30 -11.87 -5.53
C ASN A 174 -9.03 -10.94 -6.53
N GLY A 175 -8.62 -9.68 -6.66
CA GLY A 175 -9.35 -8.70 -7.48
C GLY A 175 -10.72 -8.31 -6.94
N ARG A 176 -10.95 -8.50 -5.63
CA ARG A 176 -12.21 -8.18 -4.96
C ARG A 176 -12.41 -6.65 -4.91
N PRO A 177 -13.66 -6.16 -5.03
CA PRO A 177 -13.95 -4.72 -5.00
C PRO A 177 -13.95 -4.18 -3.55
N SER A 178 -12.93 -4.53 -2.77
CA SER A 178 -12.78 -4.25 -1.34
C SER A 178 -11.31 -4.17 -0.95
N VAL A 179 -11.05 -3.53 0.18
CA VAL A 179 -9.73 -3.45 0.80
C VAL A 179 -9.81 -3.78 2.28
N MET A 180 -8.68 -4.14 2.88
CA MET A 180 -8.53 -4.50 4.28
C MET A 180 -7.37 -3.72 4.89
N ALA A 181 -7.42 -3.52 6.20
CA ALA A 181 -6.34 -2.94 7.00
C ALA A 181 -6.29 -3.69 8.33
N ALA A 182 -5.10 -3.79 8.93
CA ALA A 182 -4.92 -4.53 10.17
C ALA A 182 -3.79 -3.97 11.03
N LEU A 183 -3.84 -4.34 12.31
CA LEU A 183 -2.71 -4.28 13.24
C LEU A 183 -2.41 -5.70 13.72
N HIS A 184 -1.17 -6.15 13.54
CA HIS A 184 -0.66 -7.37 14.17
C HIS A 184 0.28 -7.03 15.33
N CYS A 185 0.12 -7.76 16.43
CA CYS A 185 0.84 -7.51 17.67
C CYS A 185 0.81 -8.69 18.65
N GLY A 186 1.74 -8.68 19.61
CA GLY A 186 1.77 -9.67 20.69
C GLY A 186 2.28 -11.03 20.22
N VAL A 187 1.45 -12.07 20.33
CA VAL A 187 1.87 -13.46 20.11
C VAL A 187 0.96 -14.19 19.13
N THR A 188 1.53 -15.15 18.40
CA THR A 188 0.82 -16.03 17.47
C THR A 188 0.96 -17.50 17.87
N PRO A 189 -0.09 -18.33 17.72
CA PRO A 189 -1.45 -17.98 17.32
C PRO A 189 -2.27 -17.34 18.46
N GLY A 190 -3.29 -16.57 18.09
CA GLY A 190 -4.22 -15.91 19.02
C GLY A 190 -3.64 -14.65 19.65
N GLY A 191 -3.40 -14.69 20.95
CA GLY A 191 -2.92 -13.51 21.68
C GLY A 191 -3.92 -12.35 21.72
N PRO A 192 -3.49 -11.19 22.24
CA PRO A 192 -4.36 -10.02 22.40
C PRO A 192 -4.83 -9.42 21.07
N CYS A 193 -4.12 -9.70 19.97
CA CYS A 193 -4.41 -9.16 18.64
C CYS A 193 -5.14 -10.15 17.72
N GLY A 194 -5.38 -11.39 18.15
CA GLY A 194 -6.18 -12.35 17.37
C GLY A 194 -5.44 -12.97 16.18
N GLU A 195 -4.17 -13.26 16.35
CA GLU A 195 -3.27 -13.73 15.30
C GLU A 195 -3.65 -15.12 14.75
N PRO A 196 -3.45 -15.37 13.45
CA PRO A 196 -2.80 -14.50 12.46
C PRO A 196 -3.77 -13.51 11.79
N SER A 197 -5.00 -13.33 12.27
CA SER A 197 -5.96 -12.41 11.65
C SER A 197 -5.71 -10.94 11.97
N GLY A 198 -5.04 -10.66 13.09
CA GLY A 198 -4.83 -9.30 13.59
C GLY A 198 -6.12 -8.59 13.99
N ILE A 199 -5.98 -7.34 14.46
CA ILE A 199 -7.11 -6.45 14.72
C ILE A 199 -7.46 -5.76 13.40
N GLY A 200 -8.27 -6.44 12.58
CA GLY A 200 -8.58 -6.04 11.22
C GLY A 200 -9.83 -5.18 11.05
N SER A 201 -9.89 -4.45 9.93
CA SER A 201 -11.08 -3.74 9.46
C SER A 201 -12.17 -4.68 8.92
N GLY A 202 -11.82 -5.92 8.57
CA GLY A 202 -12.60 -6.72 7.63
C GLY A 202 -12.64 -6.08 6.23
N GLU A 203 -13.39 -6.68 5.29
CA GLU A 203 -13.54 -6.11 3.94
C GLU A 203 -14.27 -4.76 4.00
N ARG A 204 -13.63 -3.73 3.44
CA ARG A 204 -14.18 -2.38 3.26
C ARG A 204 -14.43 -2.14 1.78
N PRO A 205 -15.67 -1.85 1.35
CA PRO A 205 -15.99 -1.70 -0.07
C PRO A 205 -15.14 -0.62 -0.75
N CYS A 206 -14.57 -0.96 -1.90
CA CYS A 206 -13.88 -0.02 -2.77
C CYS A 206 -13.97 -0.47 -4.24
N PRO A 207 -15.11 -0.26 -4.91
CA PRO A 207 -15.33 -0.71 -6.28
C PRO A 207 -14.41 -0.04 -7.31
N THR A 208 -13.76 1.08 -6.96
CA THR A 208 -12.88 1.85 -7.84
C THR A 208 -11.38 1.64 -7.57
N CYS A 209 -11.03 0.90 -6.50
CA CYS A 209 -9.63 0.69 -6.10
C CYS A 209 -8.82 -0.09 -7.15
N HIS A 210 -9.45 -1.03 -7.86
CA HIS A 210 -8.83 -1.75 -8.98
C HIS A 210 -8.88 -0.89 -10.25
N GLY A 211 -7.71 -0.39 -10.67
CA GLY A 211 -7.60 0.43 -11.89
C GLY A 211 -7.87 1.93 -11.73
N GLY A 212 -8.13 2.42 -10.52
CA GLY A 212 -8.13 3.83 -10.14
C GLY A 212 -7.15 4.12 -9.00
N PHE A 213 -6.63 5.34 -8.92
CA PHE A 213 -5.75 5.76 -7.82
C PHE A 213 -6.57 6.20 -6.61
N HIS A 214 -6.18 5.72 -5.44
CA HIS A 214 -6.76 6.05 -4.14
C HIS A 214 -5.65 6.36 -3.13
N ARG A 215 -5.97 7.14 -2.09
CA ARG A 215 -5.05 7.43 -0.99
C ARG A 215 -5.31 6.47 0.17
N TYR A 216 -4.28 5.72 0.55
CA TYR A 216 -4.29 4.82 1.69
C TYR A 216 -3.33 5.36 2.72
N GLY A 217 -3.83 5.61 3.93
CA GLY A 217 -3.01 6.23 4.96
C GLY A 217 -3.30 5.72 6.36
N VAL A 218 -2.34 5.90 7.23
CA VAL A 218 -2.45 5.61 8.66
C VAL A 218 -1.92 6.80 9.46
N GLU A 219 -2.62 7.16 10.52
CA GLU A 219 -2.17 8.13 11.53
C GLU A 219 -1.90 7.40 12.85
N ILE A 220 -0.70 7.57 13.38
CA ILE A 220 -0.21 6.92 14.59
C ILE A 220 0.02 7.98 15.66
N THR A 221 -0.56 7.77 16.83
CA THR A 221 -0.33 8.55 18.05
C THR A 221 0.02 7.61 19.21
N ALA A 222 0.39 8.16 20.37
CA ALA A 222 0.62 7.34 21.56
C ALA A 222 -0.63 6.57 22.04
N SER A 223 -1.83 7.07 21.74
CA SER A 223 -3.10 6.53 22.25
C SER A 223 -3.91 5.73 21.23
N GLU A 224 -3.64 5.86 19.94
CA GLU A 224 -4.39 5.19 18.88
C GLU A 224 -3.64 5.16 17.56
N ILE A 225 -4.04 4.20 16.72
CA ILE A 225 -3.73 4.15 15.29
C ILE A 225 -5.06 4.24 14.51
N ARG A 226 -5.13 5.07 13.47
CA ARG A 226 -6.31 5.24 12.62
C ARG A 226 -5.94 5.11 11.14
N TRP A 227 -6.66 4.28 10.41
CA TRP A 227 -6.47 4.01 8.99
C TRP A 227 -7.51 4.73 8.15
N TYR A 228 -7.14 5.11 6.94
CA TYR A 228 -7.93 5.91 6.02
C TYR A 228 -7.88 5.38 4.59
N LEU A 229 -9.03 5.43 3.92
CA LEU A 229 -9.19 5.34 2.48
C LEU A 229 -9.77 6.67 1.99
N ASP A 230 -9.04 7.40 1.16
CA ASP A 230 -9.41 8.74 0.68
C ASP A 230 -9.88 9.69 1.79
N ASP A 231 -9.11 9.74 2.89
CA ASP A 231 -9.42 10.49 4.12
C ASP A 231 -10.64 9.99 4.92
N ALA A 232 -11.39 8.99 4.46
CA ALA A 232 -12.44 8.36 5.24
C ALA A 232 -11.84 7.27 6.15
N PRO A 233 -12.11 7.30 7.47
CA PRO A 233 -11.55 6.31 8.38
C PRO A 233 -12.17 4.92 8.15
N ILE A 234 -11.33 3.89 8.06
CA ILE A 234 -11.75 2.49 7.82
C ILE A 234 -11.46 1.54 9.00
N LEU A 235 -10.54 1.93 9.88
CA LEU A 235 -10.20 1.22 11.12
C LEU A 235 -9.68 2.23 12.15
N THR A 236 -9.94 1.98 13.43
CA THR A 236 -9.28 2.67 14.54
C THR A 236 -9.00 1.65 15.63
N VAL A 237 -7.75 1.60 16.09
CA VAL A 237 -7.32 0.76 17.19
C VAL A 237 -6.77 1.65 18.29
N ALA A 238 -7.48 1.72 19.41
CA ALA A 238 -7.01 2.42 20.60
C ALA A 238 -5.96 1.57 21.33
N ALA A 239 -4.97 2.21 21.95
CA ALA A 239 -3.93 1.56 22.74
C ALA A 239 -4.50 0.67 23.85
N THR A 240 -5.66 1.05 24.41
CA THR A 240 -6.38 0.31 25.46
C THR A 240 -7.05 -0.98 24.95
N ARG A 241 -6.96 -1.28 23.65
CA ARG A 241 -7.46 -2.54 23.09
C ARG A 241 -6.62 -3.74 23.53
N VAL A 242 -5.36 -3.51 23.86
CA VAL A 242 -4.41 -4.51 24.36
C VAL A 242 -3.79 -4.01 25.66
N ASP A 243 -3.00 -4.84 26.35
CA ASP A 243 -2.27 -4.38 27.52
C ASP A 243 -1.14 -3.39 27.15
N PRO A 244 -0.73 -2.50 28.08
CA PRO A 244 0.27 -1.48 27.77
C PRO A 244 1.65 -2.02 27.34
N ALA A 245 2.03 -3.24 27.74
CA ALA A 245 3.30 -3.83 27.35
C ALA A 245 3.25 -4.27 25.89
N THR A 246 2.18 -4.98 25.48
CA THR A 246 1.94 -5.35 24.08
C THR A 246 1.88 -4.12 23.17
N TRP A 247 1.15 -3.07 23.58
CA TRP A 247 1.07 -1.84 22.76
C TRP A 247 2.44 -1.18 22.57
N ARG A 248 3.22 -1.02 23.65
CA ARG A 248 4.57 -0.46 23.57
C ARG A 248 5.51 -1.32 22.74
N GLU A 249 5.45 -2.64 22.90
CA GLU A 249 6.29 -3.55 22.13
C GLU A 249 6.06 -3.43 20.63
N ALA A 250 4.80 -3.24 20.22
CA ALA A 250 4.41 -3.12 18.83
C ALA A 250 4.56 -1.70 18.23
N THR A 251 4.67 -0.63 19.04
CA THR A 251 4.57 0.76 18.53
C THR A 251 5.66 1.72 18.99
N ASP A 252 6.37 1.44 20.09
CA ASP A 252 7.36 2.35 20.70
C ASP A 252 8.76 2.19 20.07
N HIS A 253 8.82 2.22 18.75
CA HIS A 253 10.03 2.14 17.93
C HIS A 253 9.76 2.68 16.52
N GLY A 254 10.81 2.75 15.70
CA GLY A 254 10.65 3.09 14.29
C GLY A 254 10.02 1.94 13.50
N PHE A 255 9.48 2.28 12.34
CA PHE A 255 8.99 1.36 11.32
C PHE A 255 9.74 1.59 10.00
N PHE A 256 9.83 0.53 9.19
CA PHE A 256 10.12 0.64 7.76
C PHE A 256 8.87 0.28 6.96
N LEU A 257 8.74 0.85 5.77
CA LEU A 257 7.56 0.71 4.92
C LEU A 257 7.83 -0.31 3.82
N ILE A 258 6.79 -1.04 3.41
CA ILE A 258 6.88 -2.12 2.43
C ILE A 258 5.77 -1.94 1.38
N LEU A 259 6.13 -2.18 0.12
CA LEU A 259 5.21 -2.28 -1.00
C LEU A 259 5.47 -3.61 -1.71
N ASN A 260 4.42 -4.39 -1.96
CA ASN A 260 4.54 -5.62 -2.74
C ASN A 260 3.24 -5.97 -3.47
N VAL A 261 3.35 -6.93 -4.38
CA VAL A 261 2.21 -7.69 -4.87
C VAL A 261 2.56 -9.16 -4.76
N ALA A 262 2.08 -9.82 -3.71
CA ALA A 262 2.22 -11.25 -3.55
C ALA A 262 1.26 -12.03 -4.47
N VAL A 263 1.53 -13.32 -4.65
CA VAL A 263 0.71 -14.23 -5.47
C VAL A 263 0.43 -15.52 -4.68
N GLY A 264 -0.84 -15.74 -4.35
CA GLY A 264 -1.30 -16.87 -3.54
C GLY A 264 -1.11 -16.60 -2.03
N GLY A 265 -0.94 -17.66 -1.26
CA GLY A 265 -0.79 -17.56 0.20
C GLY A 265 -2.10 -17.56 0.97
N GLY A 266 -1.97 -17.49 2.29
CA GLY A 266 -3.06 -17.70 3.24
C GLY A 266 -4.21 -16.71 3.11
N LEU A 267 -3.92 -15.41 2.89
CA LEU A 267 -4.97 -14.41 2.79
C LEU A 267 -5.80 -14.60 1.51
N PRO A 268 -5.24 -14.69 0.28
CA PRO A 268 -6.01 -15.09 -0.89
C PRO A 268 -6.80 -16.39 -0.72
N ALA A 269 -6.21 -17.42 -0.09
CA ALA A 269 -6.86 -18.71 0.18
C ALA A 269 -8.13 -18.58 1.03
N ALA A 270 -8.13 -17.70 2.03
CA ALA A 270 -9.31 -17.42 2.86
C ALA A 270 -10.48 -16.81 2.06
N PHE A 271 -10.22 -16.25 0.87
CA PHE A 271 -11.21 -15.60 0.00
C PHE A 271 -11.38 -16.31 -1.36
N GLY A 272 -11.22 -17.63 -1.39
CA GLY A 272 -11.42 -18.45 -2.60
C GLY A 272 -10.13 -18.89 -3.30
N GLY A 273 -8.98 -18.34 -2.89
CA GLY A 273 -7.65 -18.78 -3.30
C GLY A 273 -7.21 -18.34 -4.68
N GLY A 274 -6.26 -19.10 -5.20
CA GLY A 274 -5.53 -18.80 -6.41
C GLY A 274 -4.01 -18.79 -6.16
N PRO A 275 -3.21 -18.58 -7.21
CA PRO A 275 -3.65 -18.32 -8.58
C PRO A 275 -4.26 -19.54 -9.27
N THR A 276 -4.98 -19.30 -10.37
CA THR A 276 -5.58 -20.32 -11.24
C THR A 276 -5.09 -20.13 -12.68
N ALA A 277 -5.49 -21.01 -13.60
CA ALA A 277 -5.20 -20.84 -15.02
C ALA A 277 -5.83 -19.56 -15.63
N ALA A 278 -6.86 -18.99 -14.98
CA ALA A 278 -7.49 -17.74 -15.42
C ALA A 278 -6.81 -16.49 -14.84
N THR A 279 -5.89 -16.65 -13.88
CA THR A 279 -5.22 -15.51 -13.25
C THR A 279 -4.36 -14.76 -14.28
N ALA A 280 -4.68 -13.49 -14.50
CA ALA A 280 -4.00 -12.65 -15.48
C ALA A 280 -2.58 -12.32 -15.01
N SER A 281 -1.59 -12.49 -15.88
CA SER A 281 -0.21 -12.02 -15.66
C SER A 281 -0.05 -10.56 -16.09
N GLY A 282 0.93 -9.85 -15.53
CA GLY A 282 1.35 -8.53 -16.02
C GLY A 282 0.44 -7.38 -15.62
N ARG A 283 -0.28 -7.50 -14.50
CA ARG A 283 -1.17 -6.46 -13.98
C ARG A 283 -0.48 -5.73 -12.82
N PRO A 284 0.05 -4.51 -13.02
CA PRO A 284 0.85 -3.87 -11.99
C PRO A 284 -0.01 -3.21 -10.91
N MET A 285 0.49 -3.21 -9.67
CA MET A 285 0.18 -2.16 -8.70
C MET A 285 1.00 -0.92 -9.08
N LEU A 286 0.34 0.23 -9.20
CA LEU A 286 1.02 1.50 -9.47
C LEU A 286 1.00 2.38 -8.22
N VAL A 287 2.13 2.97 -7.86
CA VAL A 287 2.28 3.84 -6.69
C VAL A 287 2.78 5.20 -7.17
N ASP A 288 1.95 6.24 -7.05
CA ASP A 288 2.29 7.61 -7.46
C ASP A 288 3.21 8.27 -6.44
N TYR A 289 2.93 8.09 -5.14
CA TYR A 289 3.85 8.50 -4.09
C TYR A 289 3.72 7.66 -2.83
N VAL A 290 4.78 7.69 -2.02
CA VAL A 290 4.78 7.39 -0.58
C VAL A 290 5.22 8.63 0.16
N SER A 291 4.51 8.99 1.22
CA SER A 291 4.81 10.16 2.05
C SER A 291 4.72 9.82 3.53
N VAL A 292 5.59 10.45 4.33
CA VAL A 292 5.56 10.42 5.79
C VAL A 292 5.59 11.86 6.27
N THR A 293 4.61 12.23 7.09
CA THR A 293 4.53 13.54 7.72
C THR A 293 4.39 13.37 9.23
N ALA A 294 4.89 14.34 10.01
CA ALA A 294 4.80 14.35 11.46
C ALA A 294 4.24 15.67 11.97
N ARG A 295 3.51 15.63 13.07
CA ARG A 295 3.03 16.80 13.80
C ARG A 295 3.48 16.70 15.26
N GLY A 296 4.06 17.77 15.80
CA GLY A 296 4.44 17.83 17.22
C GLY A 296 3.23 17.82 18.16
N SER A 297 3.46 17.77 19.47
CA SER A 297 2.39 18.00 20.45
C SER A 297 1.85 19.42 20.25
N GLY A 298 0.56 19.56 19.96
CA GLY A 298 -0.07 20.87 19.87
C GLY A 298 0.13 21.61 21.19
N SER A 299 0.72 22.81 21.15
CA SER A 299 0.57 23.76 22.25
C SER A 299 -0.86 24.28 22.21
N SER A 300 -1.76 23.59 22.90
CA SER A 300 -3.04 24.17 23.32
C SER A 300 -2.79 25.16 24.45
#